data_AF-A0A2H0B2W9-F1
#
_entry.id   AF-A0A2H0B2W9-F1
#
_cell.length_a   1.000
_cell.length_b   1.000
_cell.length_c   1.000
_cell.angle_alpha   90.00
_cell.angle_beta   90.00
_cell.angle_gamma   90.00
#
_symmetry.space_group_name_H-M   'P 1'
#
loop_
_entity.id
_entity.type
_entity.pdbx_description
1 polymer ?
#
loop_
_entity_poly.entity_id
_entity_poly.type
_entity_poly.pdbx_seq_one_letter_code
_entity_poly.pdbx_strand_id
1 'polypeptide(L)'
;MEIELAKKTIGRVRQAQRAKRALDKVIIWGAIFLSLVIIIIAAANLLVNRENQVLDSKIQSLKKQIEAKSKIENQQVYLNSKLTAFGGLIKTHELHQAIAETIFSLIPDGTSLKGFEVTETGVISLAGSVPSWGLFSRLLTNLEQPSRPLTVAQSKIMQINFTADGQVDFDLELTLKI
;
A
#
# COMPACT_ATOMS: atom_id res chain seq x y z
N MET A 1 -4.59 -41.58 102.62
CA MET A 1 -5.47 -41.46 101.43
C MET A 1 -5.54 -40.02 100.89
N GLU A 2 -5.41 -38.97 101.72
CA GLU A 2 -5.49 -37.57 101.28
C GLU A 2 -4.30 -37.08 100.42
N ILE A 3 -3.09 -37.58 100.68
CA ILE A 3 -1.86 -37.17 99.96
C ILE A 3 -1.89 -37.62 98.48
N GLU A 4 -2.53 -38.75 98.17
CA GLU A 4 -2.66 -39.23 96.79
C GLU A 4 -3.69 -38.44 95.97
N LEU A 5 -4.78 -38.00 96.62
CA LEU A 5 -5.82 -37.18 96.00
C LEU A 5 -5.29 -35.78 95.61
N ALA A 6 -4.47 -35.17 96.47
CA ALA A 6 -3.79 -33.91 96.17
C ALA A 6 -2.78 -34.05 95.02
N LYS A 7 -2.00 -35.14 94.99
CA LYS A 7 -1.03 -35.40 93.90
C LYS A 7 -1.73 -35.60 92.54
N LYS A 8 -2.90 -36.27 92.53
CA LYS A 8 -3.70 -36.51 91.33
C LYS A 8 -4.34 -35.23 90.77
N THR A 9 -4.82 -34.34 91.62
CA THR A 9 -5.39 -33.03 91.22
C THR A 9 -4.30 -32.07 90.73
N ILE A 10 -3.16 -31.96 91.42
CA ILE A 10 -2.01 -31.16 90.96
C ILE A 10 -1.48 -31.67 89.61
N GLY A 11 -1.44 -33.00 89.40
CA GLY A 11 -1.07 -33.60 88.11
C GLY A 11 -2.00 -33.22 86.96
N ARG A 12 -3.31 -33.22 87.18
CA ARG A 12 -4.33 -32.80 86.19
C ARG A 12 -4.23 -31.31 85.85
N VAL A 13 -4.05 -30.44 86.84
CA VAL A 13 -3.88 -28.99 86.60
C VAL A 13 -2.60 -28.71 85.82
N ARG A 14 -1.50 -29.41 86.14
CA ARG A 14 -0.24 -29.29 85.38
C ARG A 14 -0.38 -29.79 83.93
N GLN A 15 -1.13 -30.87 83.69
CA GLN A 15 -1.39 -31.35 82.33
C GLN A 15 -2.25 -30.35 81.53
N ALA A 16 -3.31 -29.80 82.14
CA ALA A 16 -4.15 -28.78 81.50
C ALA A 16 -3.36 -27.50 81.17
N GLN A 17 -2.50 -27.05 82.08
CA GLN A 17 -1.63 -25.89 81.83
C GLN A 17 -0.58 -26.16 80.74
N ARG A 18 -0.04 -27.38 80.65
CA ARG A 18 0.86 -27.78 79.55
C ARG A 18 0.13 -27.81 78.20
N ALA A 19 -1.09 -28.35 78.16
CA ALA A 19 -1.92 -28.36 76.96
C ALA A 19 -2.26 -26.94 76.48
N LYS A 20 -2.64 -26.04 77.40
CA LYS A 20 -2.92 -24.63 77.07
C LYS A 20 -1.69 -23.93 76.51
N ARG A 21 -0.52 -24.09 77.14
CA ARG A 21 0.75 -23.52 76.64
C ARG A 21 1.17 -24.09 75.27
N ALA A 22 0.87 -25.36 75.00
CA ALA A 22 1.12 -25.95 73.69
C ALA A 22 0.18 -25.36 72.63
N LEU A 23 -1.10 -25.19 72.96
CA LEU A 23 -2.10 -24.56 72.09
C LEU A 23 -1.71 -23.10 71.76
N ASP A 24 -1.33 -22.33 72.78
CA ASP A 24 -0.89 -20.94 72.61
C ASP A 24 0.35 -20.85 71.69
N LYS A 25 1.30 -21.78 71.83
CA LYS A 25 2.45 -21.87 70.92
C LYS A 25 2.04 -22.17 69.49
N VAL A 26 1.11 -23.11 69.28
CA VAL A 26 0.61 -23.44 67.93
C VAL A 26 -0.10 -22.25 67.29
N ILE A 27 -0.89 -21.50 68.06
CA ILE A 27 -1.57 -20.29 67.58
C ILE A 27 -0.56 -19.21 67.19
N ILE A 28 0.45 -18.97 68.03
CA ILE A 28 1.50 -17.97 67.74
C ILE A 28 2.28 -18.35 66.48
N TRP A 29 2.71 -19.61 66.35
CA TRP A 29 3.40 -20.09 65.15
C TRP A 29 2.50 -20.06 63.90
N GLY A 30 1.22 -20.38 64.04
CA GLY A 30 0.23 -20.29 62.97
C GLY A 30 0.03 -18.84 62.50
N ALA A 31 -0.05 -17.89 63.43
CA ALA A 31 -0.17 -16.46 63.11
C ALA A 31 1.08 -15.92 62.41
N ILE A 32 2.29 -16.30 62.86
CA ILE A 32 3.56 -15.93 62.21
C ILE A 32 3.63 -16.51 60.80
N PHE A 33 3.26 -17.78 60.63
CA PHE A 33 3.24 -18.43 59.32
C PHE A 33 2.28 -17.73 58.35
N LEU A 34 1.04 -17.44 58.78
CA LEU A 34 0.07 -16.71 57.98
C LEU A 34 0.56 -15.31 57.59
N SER A 35 1.18 -14.59 58.52
CA SER A 35 1.75 -13.27 58.24
C SER A 35 2.84 -13.35 57.17
N LEU A 36 3.71 -14.36 57.23
CA LEU A 36 4.76 -14.56 56.24
C LEU A 36 4.18 -14.89 54.86
N VAL A 37 3.14 -15.73 54.79
CA VAL A 37 2.47 -16.06 53.52
C VAL A 37 1.86 -14.82 52.88
N ILE A 38 1.20 -13.96 53.65
CA ILE A 38 0.62 -12.71 53.14
C ILE A 38 1.71 -11.78 52.59
N ILE A 39 2.85 -11.67 53.28
CA ILE A 39 3.99 -10.85 52.82
C ILE A 39 4.54 -11.39 51.48
N ILE A 40 4.67 -12.71 51.34
CA ILE A 40 5.15 -13.33 50.10
C ILE A 40 4.17 -13.05 48.95
N ILE A 41 2.87 -13.23 49.18
CA ILE A 41 1.84 -12.96 48.16
C ILE A 41 1.85 -11.48 47.76
N ALA A 42 1.95 -10.57 48.72
CA ALA A 42 2.02 -9.13 48.45
C ALA A 42 3.27 -8.76 47.65
N ALA A 43 4.45 -9.31 48.00
CA ALA A 43 5.69 -9.08 47.28
C ALA A 43 5.63 -9.64 45.85
N ALA A 44 5.09 -10.84 45.66
CA ALA A 44 4.91 -11.44 44.34
C ALA A 44 3.96 -10.61 43.46
N ASN A 45 2.84 -10.16 44.01
CA ASN A 45 1.88 -9.34 43.28
C ASN A 45 2.49 -7.98 42.89
N LEU A 46 3.29 -7.38 43.76
CA LEU A 46 3.98 -6.11 43.48
C LEU A 46 5.04 -6.26 42.37
N LEU A 47 5.77 -7.39 42.34
CA LEU A 47 6.71 -7.70 41.25
C LEU A 47 5.98 -7.88 39.92
N VAL A 48 4.93 -8.70 39.88
CA VAL A 48 4.14 -8.94 38.67
C VAL A 48 3.51 -7.63 38.15
N ASN A 49 3.00 -6.79 39.04
CA ASN A 49 2.39 -5.53 38.63
C ASN A 49 3.43 -4.54 38.06
N ARG A 50 4.66 -4.51 38.61
CA ARG A 50 5.77 -3.74 38.03
C ARG A 50 6.14 -4.24 36.64
N GLU A 51 6.29 -5.56 36.47
CA GLU A 51 6.62 -6.14 35.18
C GLU A 51 5.54 -5.85 34.14
N ASN A 52 4.26 -5.96 34.52
CA ASN A 52 3.14 -5.63 33.65
C ASN A 52 3.15 -4.15 33.24
N GLN A 53 3.44 -3.22 34.16
CA GLN A 53 3.55 -1.80 33.82
C GLN A 53 4.70 -1.52 32.85
N VAL A 54 5.85 -2.17 33.03
CA VAL A 54 6.99 -2.03 32.12
C VAL A 54 6.64 -2.59 30.74
N LEU A 55 6.00 -3.76 30.68
CA LEU A 55 5.55 -4.36 29.42
C LEU A 55 4.52 -3.48 28.71
N ASP A 56 3.54 -2.94 29.42
CA ASP A 56 2.54 -2.05 28.84
C ASP A 56 3.18 -0.76 28.29
N SER A 57 4.12 -0.17 29.02
CA SER A 57 4.88 0.99 28.53
C SER A 57 5.67 0.70 27.25
N LYS A 58 6.24 -0.52 27.15
CA LYS A 58 6.99 -0.98 25.98
C LYS A 58 6.05 -1.23 24.79
N ILE A 59 4.89 -1.82 25.04
CA ILE A 59 3.84 -2.02 24.03
C ILE A 59 3.36 -0.68 23.49
N GLN A 60 3.07 0.29 24.36
CA GLN A 60 2.64 1.62 23.93
C GLN A 60 3.72 2.35 23.11
N SER A 61 4.99 2.25 23.51
CA SER A 61 6.11 2.82 22.75
C SER A 61 6.23 2.18 21.36
N LEU A 62 6.17 0.85 21.28
CA LEU A 62 6.22 0.12 20.02
C LEU A 62 5.02 0.45 19.13
N LYS A 63 3.82 0.57 19.70
CA LYS A 63 2.61 0.96 18.97
C LYS A 63 2.75 2.35 18.35
N LYS A 64 3.29 3.33 19.08
CA LYS A 64 3.60 4.67 18.54
C LYS A 64 4.63 4.62 17.41
N GLN A 65 5.67 3.78 17.54
CA GLN A 65 6.66 3.62 16.48
C GLN A 65 6.07 2.97 15.22
N ILE A 66 5.19 1.98 15.37
CA ILE A 66 4.48 1.35 14.24
C ILE A 66 3.57 2.36 13.55
N GLU A 67 2.81 3.14 14.31
CA GLU A 67 1.91 4.16 13.76
C GLU A 67 2.68 5.25 12.99
N ALA A 68 3.84 5.67 13.50
CA ALA A 68 4.74 6.59 12.80
C ALA A 68 5.26 6.00 11.47
N LYS A 69 5.60 4.70 11.45
CA LYS A 69 6.04 4.01 10.22
C LYS A 69 4.91 3.80 9.22
N SER A 70 3.71 3.46 9.68
CA SER A 70 2.52 3.30 8.82
C SER A 70 2.19 4.58 8.05
N LYS A 71 2.36 5.76 8.69
CA LYS A 71 2.20 7.05 8.01
C LYS A 71 3.21 7.22 6.86
N ILE A 72 4.46 6.81 7.05
CA ILE A 72 5.51 6.86 6.03
C ILE A 72 5.22 5.87 4.89
N GLU A 73 4.79 4.65 5.21
CA GLU A 73 4.41 3.64 4.21
C GLU A 73 3.27 4.13 3.32
N ASN A 74 2.21 4.71 3.91
CA ASN A 74 1.10 5.29 3.15
C ASN A 74 1.55 6.43 2.23
N GLN A 75 2.46 7.29 2.71
CA GLN A 75 3.05 8.34 1.89
C GLN A 75 3.88 7.78 0.73
N GLN A 76 4.67 6.71 0.96
CA GLN A 76 5.44 6.06 -0.08
C GLN A 76 4.56 5.40 -1.15
N VAL A 77 3.52 4.68 -0.74
CA VAL A 77 2.56 4.06 -1.69
C VAL A 77 1.90 5.15 -2.55
N TYR A 78 1.48 6.24 -1.93
CA TYR A 78 0.90 7.39 -2.65
C TYR A 78 1.89 8.02 -3.64
N LEU A 79 3.12 8.30 -3.22
CA LEU A 79 4.17 8.86 -4.08
C LEU A 79 4.49 7.93 -5.26
N ASN A 80 4.62 6.62 -5.00
CA ASN A 80 4.90 5.64 -6.04
C ASN A 80 3.75 5.54 -7.06
N SER A 81 2.50 5.60 -6.60
CA SER A 81 1.34 5.63 -7.49
C SER A 81 1.33 6.87 -8.38
N LYS A 82 1.67 8.05 -7.84
CA LYS A 82 1.77 9.30 -8.60
C LYS A 82 2.92 9.28 -9.61
N LEU A 83 4.09 8.78 -9.22
CA LEU A 83 5.24 8.64 -10.12
C LEU A 83 4.94 7.68 -11.26
N THR A 84 4.26 6.57 -10.97
CA THR A 84 3.82 5.60 -12.00
C THR A 84 2.85 6.27 -12.97
N ALA A 85 1.86 7.01 -12.47
CA ALA A 85 0.93 7.77 -13.31
C ALA A 85 1.64 8.84 -14.15
N PHE A 86 2.60 9.56 -13.57
CA PHE A 86 3.39 10.57 -14.27
C PHE A 86 4.28 9.97 -15.36
N GLY A 87 4.91 8.82 -15.08
CA GLY A 87 5.66 8.07 -16.08
C GLY A 87 4.78 7.58 -17.23
N GLY A 88 3.53 7.18 -16.92
CA GLY A 88 2.52 6.88 -17.94
C GLY A 88 2.21 8.11 -18.80
N LEU A 89 1.91 9.25 -18.17
CA LEU A 89 1.59 10.50 -18.87
C LEU A 89 2.73 11.01 -19.76
N ILE A 90 3.98 10.93 -19.29
CA ILE A 90 5.15 11.32 -20.11
C ILE A 90 5.24 10.42 -21.34
N LYS A 91 5.17 9.10 -21.17
CA LYS A 91 5.22 8.16 -22.31
C LYS A 91 4.10 8.40 -23.30
N THR A 92 2.88 8.69 -22.80
CA THR A 92 1.75 9.05 -23.65
C THR A 92 2.01 10.35 -24.40
N HIS A 93 2.56 11.37 -23.75
CA HIS A 93 2.91 12.64 -24.39
C HIS A 93 4.01 12.48 -25.45
N GLU A 94 5.08 11.74 -25.15
CA GLU A 94 6.15 11.41 -26.11
C GLU A 94 5.59 10.65 -27.32
N LEU A 95 4.69 9.68 -27.10
CA LEU A 95 4.05 8.93 -28.15
C LEU A 95 3.13 9.82 -29.01
N HIS A 96 2.31 10.68 -28.40
CA HIS A 96 1.46 11.62 -29.16
C HIS A 96 2.29 12.63 -29.96
N GLN A 97 3.41 13.11 -29.40
CA GLN A 97 4.34 13.97 -30.12
C GLN A 97 4.98 13.23 -31.30
N ALA A 98 5.45 12.00 -31.10
CA ALA A 98 6.04 11.18 -32.15
C ALA A 98 5.03 10.87 -33.27
N ILE A 99 3.77 10.61 -32.91
CA ILE A 99 2.66 10.44 -33.86
C ILE A 99 2.46 11.73 -34.68
N ALA A 100 2.33 12.88 -34.01
CA ALA A 100 2.11 14.15 -34.69
C ALA A 100 3.26 14.51 -35.64
N GLU A 101 4.51 14.38 -35.19
CA GLU A 101 5.70 14.60 -36.02
C GLU A 101 5.74 13.67 -37.23
N THR A 102 5.42 12.38 -37.03
CA THR A 102 5.36 11.41 -38.13
C THR A 102 4.28 11.78 -39.14
N ILE A 103 3.06 12.13 -38.69
CA ILE A 103 1.96 12.53 -39.58
C ILE A 103 2.34 13.78 -40.37
N PHE A 104 2.88 14.82 -39.71
CA PHE A 104 3.29 16.04 -40.41
C PHE A 104 4.45 15.81 -41.38
N SER A 105 5.34 14.85 -41.11
CA SER A 105 6.43 14.50 -42.04
C SER A 105 5.95 13.77 -43.31
N LEU A 106 4.85 13.02 -43.21
CA LEU A 106 4.30 12.22 -44.30
C LEU A 106 3.46 13.07 -45.28
N ILE A 107 2.92 14.17 -44.79
CA ILE A 107 1.98 15.00 -45.54
C ILE A 107 2.74 16.04 -46.37
N PRO A 108 2.52 16.10 -47.70
CA PRO A 108 3.17 17.09 -48.54
C PRO A 108 2.63 18.51 -48.29
N ASP A 109 3.49 19.51 -48.49
CA ASP A 109 3.14 20.92 -48.38
C ASP A 109 1.92 21.27 -49.26
N GLY A 110 1.01 22.08 -48.72
CA GLY A 110 -0.25 22.45 -49.40
C GLY A 110 -1.42 21.50 -49.12
N THR A 111 -1.25 20.49 -48.27
CA THR A 111 -2.36 19.67 -47.76
C THR A 111 -3.07 20.37 -46.61
N SER A 112 -4.39 20.46 -46.67
CA SER A 112 -5.22 20.96 -45.57
C SER A 112 -5.75 19.78 -44.75
N LEU A 113 -5.34 19.68 -43.49
CA LEU A 113 -5.83 18.67 -42.55
C LEU A 113 -7.06 19.17 -41.80
N LYS A 114 -8.12 18.35 -41.74
CA LYS A 114 -9.29 18.61 -40.88
C LYS A 114 -9.03 18.16 -39.43
N GLY A 115 -8.08 17.25 -39.25
CA GLY A 115 -7.67 16.69 -37.97
C GLY A 115 -7.22 15.24 -38.14
N PHE A 116 -6.69 14.67 -37.05
CA PHE A 116 -6.49 13.23 -36.94
C PHE A 116 -6.98 12.75 -35.58
N GLU A 117 -7.56 11.55 -35.54
CA GLU A 117 -8.02 10.92 -34.31
C GLU A 117 -7.28 9.60 -34.11
N VAL A 118 -6.78 9.38 -32.89
CA VAL A 118 -6.13 8.11 -32.51
C VAL A 118 -7.15 7.28 -31.74
N THR A 119 -7.60 6.18 -32.34
CA THR A 119 -8.53 5.24 -31.71
C THR A 119 -7.84 4.44 -30.59
N GLU A 120 -8.63 3.85 -29.68
CA GLU A 120 -8.12 3.00 -28.58
C GLU A 120 -7.30 1.80 -29.07
N THR A 121 -7.51 1.35 -30.30
CA THR A 121 -6.77 0.25 -30.94
C THR A 121 -5.46 0.71 -31.62
N GLY A 122 -5.15 2.01 -31.57
CA GLY A 122 -3.95 2.58 -32.18
C GLY A 122 -4.07 2.88 -33.68
N VAL A 123 -5.27 2.78 -34.26
CA VAL A 123 -5.54 3.19 -35.64
C VAL A 123 -5.77 4.70 -35.67
N ILE A 124 -5.11 5.37 -36.60
CA ILE A 124 -5.16 6.82 -36.80
C ILE A 124 -6.05 7.10 -38.01
N SER A 125 -7.17 7.79 -37.82
CA SER A 125 -7.98 8.32 -38.91
C SER A 125 -7.46 9.69 -39.29
N LEU A 126 -7.14 9.89 -40.57
CA LEU A 126 -6.60 11.11 -41.14
C LEU A 126 -7.53 11.60 -42.25
N ALA A 127 -8.16 12.75 -42.01
CA ALA A 127 -9.03 13.39 -42.98
C ALA A 127 -8.45 14.74 -43.44
N GLY A 128 -8.43 14.95 -44.75
CA GLY A 128 -7.87 16.18 -45.31
C GLY A 128 -8.22 16.39 -46.77
N SER A 129 -7.61 17.41 -47.35
CA SER A 129 -7.77 17.76 -48.75
C SER A 129 -6.46 18.24 -49.36
N VAL A 130 -6.22 17.84 -50.61
CA VAL A 130 -5.06 18.29 -51.41
C VAL A 130 -5.53 18.96 -52.71
N PRO A 131 -4.83 20.00 -53.19
CA PRO A 131 -5.29 20.78 -54.34
C PRO A 131 -5.10 20.08 -55.69
N SER A 132 -4.41 18.93 -55.74
CA SER A 132 -4.26 18.15 -56.96
C SER A 132 -4.02 16.66 -56.70
N TRP A 133 -4.41 15.82 -57.68
CA TRP A 133 -4.12 14.39 -57.66
C TRP A 133 -2.61 14.08 -57.56
N GLY A 134 -1.75 14.92 -58.15
CA GLY A 134 -0.30 14.74 -58.06
C GLY A 134 0.21 14.80 -56.63
N LEU A 135 -0.33 15.71 -55.80
CA LEU A 135 0.00 15.78 -54.38
C LEU A 135 -0.59 14.62 -53.59
N PHE A 136 -1.79 14.16 -53.95
CA PHE A 136 -2.38 12.96 -53.35
C PHE A 136 -1.51 11.72 -53.62
N SER A 137 -1.05 11.54 -54.86
CA SER A 137 -0.15 10.45 -55.22
C SER A 137 1.17 10.52 -54.44
N ARG A 138 1.70 11.73 -54.23
CA ARG A 138 2.91 11.94 -53.43
C ARG A 138 2.70 11.57 -51.97
N LEU A 139 1.53 11.89 -51.41
CA LEU A 139 1.15 11.46 -50.06
C LEU A 139 1.11 9.93 -49.97
N LEU A 140 0.49 9.23 -50.94
CA LEU A 140 0.48 7.76 -50.96
C LEU A 140 1.90 7.18 -51.05
N THR A 141 2.77 7.76 -51.87
CA THR A 141 4.18 7.34 -51.95
C THR A 141 4.93 7.58 -50.63
N ASN A 142 4.66 8.67 -49.92
CA ASN A 142 5.26 8.94 -48.63
C ASN A 142 4.82 7.90 -47.57
N LEU A 143 3.58 7.40 -47.63
CA LEU A 143 3.09 6.36 -46.73
C LEU A 143 3.80 5.01 -46.91
N GLU A 144 4.30 4.73 -48.12
CA GLU A 144 5.07 3.52 -48.41
C GLU A 144 6.55 3.64 -48.01
N GLN A 145 7.03 4.87 -47.77
CA GLN A 145 8.41 5.12 -47.39
C GLN A 145 8.58 5.05 -45.86
N PRO A 146 9.74 4.54 -45.39
CA PRO A 146 10.05 4.52 -43.97
C PRO A 146 10.15 5.97 -43.45
N SER A 147 9.24 6.33 -42.55
CA SER A 147 9.18 7.61 -41.86
C SER A 147 9.83 7.53 -40.48
N ARG A 148 10.22 8.69 -39.94
CA ARG A 148 10.74 8.86 -38.57
C ARG A 148 9.93 9.98 -37.89
N PRO A 149 9.63 9.88 -36.58
CA PRO A 149 10.11 8.88 -35.63
C PRO A 149 9.39 7.51 -35.66
N LEU A 150 8.20 7.39 -36.24
CA LEU A 150 7.45 6.13 -36.36
C LEU A 150 7.31 5.72 -37.84
N THR A 151 7.17 4.43 -38.12
CA THR A 151 6.98 3.92 -39.48
C THR A 151 5.52 3.47 -39.69
N VAL A 152 4.96 3.77 -40.87
CA VAL A 152 3.64 3.27 -41.27
C VAL A 152 3.71 1.76 -41.49
N ALA A 153 3.00 0.99 -40.66
CA ALA A 153 2.91 -0.46 -40.80
C ALA A 153 1.79 -0.87 -41.75
N GLN A 154 0.66 -0.16 -41.70
CA GLN A 154 -0.50 -0.38 -42.57
C GLN A 154 -1.16 0.95 -42.87
N SER A 155 -1.64 1.10 -44.10
CA SER A 155 -2.46 2.23 -44.54
C SER A 155 -3.66 1.71 -45.33
N LYS A 156 -4.83 2.27 -45.10
CA LYS A 156 -6.06 1.93 -45.80
C LYS A 156 -6.78 3.20 -46.22
N ILE A 157 -7.18 3.24 -47.49
CA ILE A 157 -7.96 4.34 -48.03
C ILE A 157 -9.42 4.07 -47.73
N MET A 158 -10.07 4.98 -47.00
CA MET A 158 -11.49 4.86 -46.66
C MET A 158 -12.36 5.53 -47.71
N GLN A 159 -12.02 6.77 -48.07
CA GLN A 159 -12.76 7.53 -49.05
C GLN A 159 -11.86 8.49 -49.82
N ILE A 160 -12.17 8.66 -51.11
CA ILE A 160 -11.59 9.68 -51.97
C ILE A 160 -12.73 10.35 -52.72
N ASN A 161 -12.84 11.67 -52.63
CA ASN A 161 -13.79 12.46 -53.41
C ASN A 161 -13.05 13.49 -54.25
N PHE A 162 -13.47 13.65 -55.50
CA PHE A 162 -12.97 14.68 -56.39
C PHE A 162 -13.97 15.83 -56.44
N THR A 163 -13.48 17.04 -56.20
CA THR A 163 -14.28 18.27 -56.31
C THR A 163 -14.20 18.82 -57.74
N ALA A 164 -15.15 19.68 -58.11
CA ALA A 164 -15.22 20.30 -59.44
C ALA A 164 -13.96 21.10 -59.79
N ASP A 165 -13.23 21.58 -58.79
CA ASP A 165 -12.02 22.41 -58.94
C ASP A 165 -10.74 21.56 -59.03
N GLY A 166 -10.85 20.22 -59.08
CA GLY A 166 -9.71 19.30 -59.17
C GLY A 166 -9.01 19.01 -57.83
N GLN A 167 -9.52 19.56 -56.72
CA GLN A 167 -9.11 19.21 -55.37
C GLN A 167 -9.61 17.80 -55.01
N VAL A 168 -8.77 17.08 -54.27
CA VAL A 168 -9.01 15.71 -53.81
C VAL A 168 -9.19 15.74 -52.31
N ASP A 169 -10.39 15.39 -51.85
CA ASP A 169 -10.66 15.16 -50.44
C ASP A 169 -10.43 13.68 -50.14
N PHE A 170 -9.76 13.38 -49.03
CA PHE A 170 -9.39 12.02 -48.67
C PHE A 170 -9.69 11.72 -47.20
N ASP A 171 -9.94 10.43 -46.96
CA ASP A 171 -10.02 9.83 -45.63
C ASP A 171 -9.17 8.55 -45.63
N LEU A 172 -8.25 8.46 -44.68
CA LEU A 172 -7.23 7.41 -44.58
C LEU A 172 -7.18 6.87 -43.15
N GLU A 173 -7.03 5.55 -43.03
CA GLU A 173 -6.68 4.88 -41.78
C GLU A 173 -5.19 4.48 -41.84
N LEU A 174 -4.45 4.81 -40.79
CA LEU A 174 -3.03 4.53 -40.66
C LEU A 174 -2.77 3.75 -39.37
N THR A 175 -1.90 2.76 -39.42
CA THR A 175 -1.35 2.08 -38.24
C THR A 175 0.14 2.38 -38.18
N LEU A 176 0.58 3.08 -37.14
CA LEU A 176 2.00 3.40 -36.92
C LEU A 176 2.64 2.35 -36.02
N LYS A 177 3.89 1.98 -36.34
CA LYS A 177 4.71 1.08 -35.55
C LYS A 177 5.93 1.84 -35.01
N ILE A 178 6.21 1.58 -33.73
CA ILE A 178 7.43 2.00 -33.02
C ILE A 178 8.61 1.17 -33.48
#